data_AF-A0A0K8QHM2-F1
#
_entry.id   AF-A0A0K8QHM2-F1
#
_cell.length_a   1.000
_cell.length_b   1.000
_cell.length_c   1.000
_cell.angle_alpha   90.00
_cell.angle_beta   90.00
_cell.angle_gamma   90.00
#
_symmetry.space_group_name_H-M   'P 1'
#
loop_
_entity.id
_entity.type
_entity.pdbx_description
1 polymer ?
#
loop_
_entity_poly.entity_id
_entity_poly.type
_entity_poly.pdbx_seq_one_letter_code
_entity_poly.pdbx_strand_id
1 'polypeptide(L)' 'MMRLPVASNNMATVGYDEAIHMLEVGFKDGSIYQSLQVPAGV' A
#
# COMPACT_ATOMS: atom_id res chain seq x y z
N MET A 1 7.27 -5.32 -5.86
CA MET A 1 6.42 -5.31 -4.64
C MET A 1 5.24 -6.31 -4.72
N MET A 2 4.89 -6.98 -3.62
CA MET A 2 3.67 -7.81 -3.47
C MET A 2 2.80 -7.26 -2.32
N ARG A 3 1.50 -7.02 -2.57
CA ARG A 3 0.57 -6.56 -1.51
C ARG A 3 0.25 -7.67 -0.52
N LEU A 4 0.28 -7.31 0.76
CA LEU A 4 -0.08 -8.18 1.89
C LEU A 4 -1.46 -7.79 2.42
N PRO A 5 -2.31 -8.76 2.80
CA PRO A 5 -3.59 -8.48 3.43
C PRO A 5 -3.41 -7.85 4.80
N VAL A 6 -4.30 -6.93 5.16
CA VAL A 6 -4.24 -6.22 6.45
C VAL A 6 -5.60 -6.24 7.14
N ALA A 7 -5.58 -6.23 8.48
CA ALA A 7 -6.77 -6.06 9.28
C ALA A 7 -7.11 -4.56 9.41
N SER A 8 -7.98 -4.07 8.54
CA SER A 8 -8.48 -2.68 8.58
C SER A 8 -9.96 -2.66 8.23
N ASN A 9 -10.68 -1.62 8.67
CA ASN A 9 -12.08 -1.43 8.29
C ASN A 9 -12.23 -1.08 6.82
N ASN A 10 -11.28 -0.32 6.25
CA ASN A 10 -11.37 0.21 4.89
C ASN A 10 -10.33 -0.37 3.93
N MET A 11 -9.14 -0.72 4.42
CA MET A 11 -8.07 -1.29 3.61
C MET A 11 -8.17 -2.81 3.56
N ALA A 12 -7.93 -3.39 2.39
CA ALA A 12 -7.86 -4.83 2.20
C ALA A 12 -6.41 -5.31 2.14
N THR A 13 -5.56 -4.58 1.41
CA THR A 13 -4.16 -4.96 1.20
C THR A 13 -3.25 -3.74 1.16
N VAL A 14 -2.00 -3.90 1.58
CA VAL A 14 -0.96 -2.86 1.56
C VAL A 14 0.34 -3.47 1.10
N GLY A 15 1.16 -2.69 0.41
CA GLY A 15 2.60 -2.91 0.53
C GLY A 15 3.41 -1.80 -0.08
N TYR A 16 4.71 -1.97 0.05
CA TYR A 16 5.70 -0.94 -0.19
C TYR A 16 6.77 -1.49 -1.13
N ASP A 17 7.13 -0.70 -2.13
CA ASP A 17 8.26 -0.95 -3.00
C ASP A 17 9.42 -0.01 -2.63
N GLU A 18 10.44 -0.57 -2.01
CA GLU A 18 11.60 0.20 -1.52
C GLU A 18 12.43 0.77 -2.68
N ALA A 19 12.50 0.09 -3.82
CA ALA A 19 13.35 0.50 -4.94
C ALA A 19 12.88 1.81 -5.59
N ILE A 20 11.58 2.09 -5.52
CA ILE A 20 10.94 3.28 -6.10
C ILE A 20 10.24 4.15 -5.07
N HIS A 21 10.43 3.85 -3.77
CA HIS A 21 9.76 4.52 -2.65
C HIS A 21 8.26 4.70 -2.88
N MET A 22 7.57 3.62 -3.25
CA MET A 22 6.15 3.64 -3.59
C MET A 22 5.33 2.82 -2.61
N LEU A 23 4.31 3.43 -2.03
CA LEU A 23 3.28 2.75 -1.26
C LEU A 23 2.07 2.45 -2.14
N GLU A 24 1.58 1.22 -2.11
CA GLU A 24 0.36 0.81 -2.78
C GLU A 24 -0.66 0.27 -1.76
N VAL A 25 -1.88 0.79 -1.82
CA VAL A 25 -2.98 0.43 -0.93
C VAL A 25 -4.16 -0.05 -1.77
N GLY A 26 -4.61 -1.28 -1.52
CA GLY A 26 -5.86 -1.81 -2.04
C GLY A 26 -6.97 -1.69 -1.00
N PHE A 27 -8.07 -1.04 -1.34
CA PHE A 27 -9.23 -0.86 -0.50
C PHE A 27 -10.26 -1.99 -0.69
N LYS A 28 -11.16 -2.16 0.28
CA LYS A 28 -12.19 -3.22 0.23
C LYS A 28 -13.27 -2.99 -0.82
N ASP A 29 -13.42 -1.77 -1.30
CA ASP A 29 -14.32 -1.40 -2.40
C ASP A 29 -13.74 -1.78 -3.78
N GLY A 30 -12.50 -2.30 -3.82
CA GLY A 30 -11.78 -2.66 -5.05
C GLY A 30 -10.90 -1.54 -5.61
N SER A 31 -10.96 -0.33 -5.04
CA SER A 31 -10.09 0.78 -5.45
C SER A 31 -8.64 0.52 -5.05
N ILE A 32 -7.70 0.99 -5.88
CA ILE A 32 -6.26 0.90 -5.62
C ILE A 32 -5.67 2.30 -5.71
N TYR A 33 -4.89 2.67 -4.69
CA TYR A 33 -4.16 3.93 -4.67
C TYR A 33 -2.66 3.68 -4.56
N GLN A 34 -1.91 4.52 -5.26
CA GLN A 34 -0.46 4.53 -5.25
C GLN A 34 0.02 5.89 -4.78
N SER A 35 0.98 5.89 -3.87
CA SER A 35 1.67 7.08 -3.39
C SER A 35 3.16 6.93 -3.66
N LEU A 36 3.72 7.89 -4.38
CA LEU A 36 5.14 7.93 -4.72
C LEU A 36 5.92 8.72 -3.68
N GLN A 37 7.23 8.48 -3.62
CA GLN A 37 8.17 9.18 -2.73
C GLN A 37 7.83 9.04 -1.24
N VAL A 38 7.25 7.91 -0.84
CA VAL A 38 6.96 7.60 0.56
C VAL A 38 8.22 7.05 1.22
N PRO A 39 8.73 7.64 2.31
CA PRO A 39 9.86 7.09 3.05
C PRO A 39 9.55 5.73 3.68
N ALA A 40 10.53 4.85 3.78
CA ALA A 40 10.36 3.49 4.34
C ALA A 40 10.07 3.49 5.85
N GLY A 41 10.34 4.60 6.54
CA GLY A 41 10.12 4.78 7.97
C GLY A 41 10.30 6.23 8.40
N VAL A 42 9.82 6.53 9.60
CA VAL A 42 10.08 7.78 10.35
C VAL A 42 10.71 7.43 11.69
#